data_AF-A0A7Y3CKW8-F1
#
_entry.id   AF-A0A7Y3CKW8-F1
#
_cell.length_a   1.000
_cell.length_b   1.000
_cell.length_c   1.000
_cell.angle_alpha   90.00
_cell.angle_beta   90.00
_cell.angle_gamma   90.00
#
_symmetry.space_group_name_H-M   'P 1'
#
loop_
_entity.id
_entity.type
_entity.pdbx_description
1 polymer ?
#
loop_
_entity_poly.entity_id
_entity_poly.type
_entity_poly.pdbx_seq_one_letter_code
_entity_poly.pdbx_strand_id
1 'polypeptide(L)'
;MSNAAHQERLMTVIRGPHLSEKSHVAAEKNQVVLKVRTDATKKEIQQAVELLFEVKVDGVQVVNVKGKTKRFQQSKGRRSNWKKAYVKLAEGSSVEEFFGAD
;
A
#
# COMPACT_ATOMS: atom_id res chain seq x y z
N MET A 1 10.49 -7.31 -19.78
CA MET A 1 9.04 -7.15 -19.99
C MET A 1 8.84 -6.07 -21.04
N SER A 2 7.80 -6.14 -21.87
CA SER A 2 7.42 -5.00 -22.71
C SER A 2 6.96 -3.84 -21.82
N ASN A 3 7.10 -2.60 -22.30
CA ASN A 3 6.67 -1.42 -21.53
C ASN A 3 5.18 -1.48 -21.15
N ALA A 4 4.33 -2.02 -22.05
CA ALA A 4 2.91 -2.22 -21.78
C ALA A 4 2.65 -3.22 -20.64
N ALA A 5 3.34 -4.37 -20.63
CA ALA A 5 3.20 -5.37 -19.55
C ALA A 5 3.71 -4.83 -18.19
N HIS A 6 4.70 -3.94 -18.21
CA HIS A 6 5.17 -3.27 -16.99
C HIS A 6 4.13 -2.29 -16.44
N GLN A 7 3.49 -1.49 -17.29
CA GLN A 7 2.41 -0.58 -16.88
C GLN A 7 1.20 -1.36 -16.33
N GLU A 8 0.77 -2.42 -17.02
CA GLU A 8 -0.31 -3.30 -16.54
C GLU A 8 0.01 -3.86 -15.14
N ARG A 9 1.26 -4.29 -14.94
CA ARG A 9 1.72 -4.78 -13.65
C ARG A 9 1.57 -3.71 -12.55
N LEU A 10 2.05 -2.50 -12.79
CA LEU A 10 2.00 -1.39 -11.82
C LEU A 10 0.57 -1.06 -11.38
N MET A 11 -0.39 -1.09 -12.31
CA MET A 11 -1.81 -0.85 -12.01
C MET A 11 -2.41 -1.89 -11.04
N THR A 12 -1.84 -3.09 -10.94
CA THR A 12 -2.33 -4.14 -10.03
C THR A 12 -1.67 -4.16 -8.65
N VAL A 13 -0.62 -3.38 -8.44
CA VAL A 13 0.23 -3.45 -7.22
C VAL A 13 -0.52 -3.03 -5.96
N ILE A 14 -1.33 -1.98 -6.06
CA ILE A 14 -2.07 -1.40 -4.94
C ILE A 14 -3.41 -2.15 -4.81
N ARG A 15 -3.70 -2.64 -3.60
CA ARG A 15 -4.95 -3.35 -3.29
C ARG A 15 -5.96 -2.49 -2.55
N GLY A 16 -5.52 -1.45 -1.86
CA GLY A 16 -6.37 -0.49 -1.17
C GLY A 16 -5.73 0.08 0.10
N PRO A 17 -6.39 1.06 0.74
CA PRO A 17 -5.88 1.69 1.96
C PRO A 17 -5.99 0.78 3.19
N HIS A 18 -5.14 1.02 4.18
CA HIS A 18 -5.22 0.35 5.47
C HIS A 18 -5.54 1.33 6.59
N LEU A 19 -6.81 1.36 6.99
CA LEU A 19 -7.29 2.23 8.06
C LEU A 19 -7.08 1.59 9.45
N SER A 20 -6.55 2.39 10.37
CA SER A 20 -6.34 2.11 11.80
C SER A 20 -5.94 3.41 12.51
N GLU A 21 -6.01 3.46 13.84
CA GLU A 21 -5.48 4.61 14.61
C GLU A 21 -4.03 4.94 14.23
N LYS A 22 -3.19 3.91 14.07
CA LYS A 22 -1.80 4.10 13.67
C LYS A 22 -1.65 4.65 12.25
N SER A 23 -2.59 4.37 11.34
CA SER A 23 -2.52 4.98 9.99
C SER A 23 -2.91 6.44 10.02
N HIS A 24 -3.81 6.85 10.94
CA HIS A 24 -4.12 8.26 11.15
C HIS A 24 -2.90 9.03 11.67
N VAL A 25 -2.22 8.50 12.70
CA VAL A 25 -0.97 9.08 13.21
C VAL A 25 0.15 9.11 12.16
N ALA A 26 0.15 8.16 11.22
CA ALA A 26 1.09 8.18 10.09
C ALA A 26 0.73 9.27 9.07
N ALA A 27 -0.57 9.52 8.84
CA ALA A 27 -1.05 10.58 7.95
C ALA A 27 -0.62 11.97 8.43
N GLU A 28 -0.61 12.23 9.74
CA GLU A 28 -0.05 13.46 10.34
C GLU A 28 1.43 13.69 9.97
N LYS A 29 2.16 12.65 9.57
CA LYS A 29 3.56 12.71 9.12
C LYS A 29 3.71 12.63 7.60
N ASN A 30 2.64 12.97 6.87
CA ASN A 30 2.54 12.86 5.42
C ASN A 30 2.83 11.44 4.88
N GLN A 31 2.37 10.41 5.60
CA GLN A 31 2.52 9.01 5.21
C GLN A 31 1.17 8.32 4.99
N VAL A 32 1.06 7.63 3.85
CA VAL A 32 -0.10 6.82 3.50
C VAL A 32 0.21 5.35 3.76
N VAL A 33 -0.74 4.63 4.37
CA VAL A 33 -0.61 3.20 4.66
C VAL A 33 -1.48 2.38 3.70
N LEU A 34 -0.84 1.54 2.89
CA LEU A 34 -1.48 0.77 1.82
C LEU A 34 -1.34 -0.74 2.05
N LYS A 35 -2.36 -1.49 1.60
CA LYS A 35 -2.25 -2.92 1.32
C LYS A 35 -1.79 -3.09 -0.12
N VAL A 36 -0.72 -3.84 -0.30
CA VAL A 36 -0.11 -4.07 -1.61
C VAL A 36 0.03 -5.56 -1.88
N ARG A 37 0.29 -5.92 -3.13
CA ARG A 37 0.57 -7.32 -3.49
C ARG A 37 1.77 -7.86 -2.71
N THR A 38 1.72 -9.15 -2.35
CA THR A 38 2.77 -9.83 -1.58
C THR A 38 4.08 -10.00 -2.34
N ASP A 39 4.03 -9.99 -3.67
CA ASP A 39 5.18 -10.07 -4.58
C ASP A 39 5.78 -8.70 -4.95
N ALA A 40 5.11 -7.59 -4.61
CA ALA A 40 5.56 -6.26 -5.02
C ALA A 40 6.85 -5.78 -4.32
N THR A 41 7.75 -5.18 -5.08
CA THR A 41 8.98 -4.53 -4.60
C THR A 41 8.75 -3.07 -4.22
N LYS A 42 9.66 -2.45 -3.46
CA LYS A 42 9.54 -1.04 -3.08
C LYS A 42 9.48 -0.09 -4.28
N LYS A 43 10.28 -0.36 -5.32
CA LYS A 43 10.31 0.45 -6.56
C LYS A 43 8.99 0.38 -7.31
N GLU A 44 8.40 -0.81 -7.44
CA GLU A 44 7.10 -0.97 -8.08
C GLU A 44 6.00 -0.25 -7.30
N ILE A 45 6.03 -0.29 -5.96
CA ILE A 45 5.04 0.42 -5.14
C ILE A 45 5.17 1.93 -5.32
N GLN A 46 6.39 2.46 -5.33
CA GLN A 46 6.64 3.88 -5.59
C GLN A 46 6.07 4.29 -6.95
N GLN A 47 6.46 3.58 -8.02
CA GLN A 47 5.99 3.87 -9.38
C GLN A 47 4.48 3.74 -9.51
N ALA A 48 3.86 2.75 -8.86
CA ALA A 48 2.42 2.56 -8.91
C ALA A 48 1.65 3.68 -8.20
N VAL A 49 2.16 4.19 -7.07
CA VAL A 49 1.53 5.32 -6.37
C VAL A 49 1.66 6.60 -7.19
N GLU A 50 2.86 6.88 -7.71
CA GLU A 50 3.10 8.06 -8.56
C GLU A 50 2.25 8.02 -9.84
N LEU A 51 2.08 6.84 -10.45
CA LEU A 51 1.29 6.66 -11.66
C LEU A 51 -0.23 6.81 -11.44
N LEU A 52 -0.76 6.23 -10.36
CA LEU A 52 -2.22 6.15 -10.15
C LEU A 52 -2.79 7.40 -9.48
N PHE A 53 -1.99 8.13 -8.70
CA PHE A 53 -2.45 9.26 -7.90
C PHE A 53 -1.74 10.57 -8.26
N GLU A 54 -0.84 10.55 -9.25
CA GLU A 54 -0.14 11.74 -9.75
C GLU A 54 0.65 12.53 -8.68
N VAL A 55 0.94 11.90 -7.54
CA VAL A 55 1.72 12.47 -6.42
C VAL A 55 3.21 12.14 -6.52
N LYS A 56 4.05 12.87 -5.80
CA LYS A 56 5.48 12.53 -5.64
C LYS A 56 5.73 11.78 -4.34
N VAL A 57 6.50 10.69 -4.42
CA VAL A 57 6.84 9.83 -3.28
C VAL A 57 8.29 10.04 -2.87
N ASP A 58 8.51 10.35 -1.59
CA ASP A 58 9.85 10.51 -0.99
C ASP A 58 10.46 9.16 -0.61
N GLY A 59 9.64 8.23 -0.10
CA GLY A 59 10.16 6.93 0.30
C GLY A 59 9.09 5.89 0.62
N VAL A 60 9.47 4.61 0.51
CA VAL A 60 8.60 3.47 0.77
C VAL A 60 9.22 2.50 1.76
N GLN A 61 8.47 2.18 2.82
CA GLN A 61 8.79 1.13 3.77
C GLN A 61 7.74 0.03 3.70
N VAL A 62 8.16 -1.24 3.72
CA VAL A 62 7.26 -2.39 3.56
C VAL A 62 7.41 -3.37 4.71
N VAL A 63 6.30 -4.00 5.09
CA VAL A 63 6.24 -5.02 6.14
C VAL A 63 5.37 -6.18 5.67
N ASN A 64 5.86 -7.41 5.82
CA ASN A 64 5.09 -8.61 5.56
C ASN A 64 4.28 -9.00 6.80
N VAL A 65 2.96 -8.94 6.71
CA VAL A 65 2.04 -9.27 7.80
C VAL A 65 1.59 -10.72 7.66
N LYS A 66 2.00 -11.56 8.61
CA LYS A 66 1.60 -12.97 8.67
C LYS A 66 0.11 -13.07 9.04
N GLY A 67 -0.64 -13.84 8.26
CA GLY A 67 -2.03 -14.13 8.56
C GLY A 67 -2.16 -14.99 9.81
N LYS A 68 -3.11 -14.63 10.68
CA LYS A 68 -3.37 -15.32 11.94
C LYS A 68 -4.03 -16.68 11.69
N THR A 69 -3.59 -17.69 12.44
CA THR A 69 -4.32 -18.98 12.54
C THR A 69 -5.59 -18.75 13.37
N LYS A 70 -6.72 -19.23 12.86
CA LYS A 70 -8.04 -19.08 13.48
C LYS A 70 -8.80 -20.40 13.38
N ARG A 71 -9.62 -20.68 14.39
CA ARG A 71 -10.53 -21.81 14.35
C ARG A 71 -11.87 -21.35 13.82
N PHE A 72 -12.44 -22.10 12.88
CA PHE A 72 -13.80 -21.93 12.43
C PHE A 72 -14.56 -23.23 12.69
N GLN A 73 -15.49 -23.20 13.63
CA GLN A 73 -16.14 -24.40 14.17
C GLN A 73 -15.10 -25.43 14.65
N GLN A 74 -15.06 -26.61 14.01
CA GLN A 74 -14.14 -27.69 14.37
C GLN A 74 -12.78 -27.58 13.66
N SER A 75 -12.69 -26.88 12.51
CA SER A 75 -11.49 -26.81 11.66
C SER A 75 -10.56 -25.65 12.03
N LYS A 76 -9.25 -25.88 11.92
CA LYS A 76 -8.22 -24.84 12.05
C LYS A 76 -7.86 -24.32 10.65
N GLY A 77 -8.14 -23.06 10.40
CA GLY A 77 -7.75 -22.35 9.17
C GLY A 77 -6.71 -21.27 9.43
N ARG A 78 -6.09 -20.76 8.38
CA ARG A 78 -5.16 -19.62 8.46
C ARG A 78 -5.58 -18.55 7.47
N ARG A 79 -5.60 -17.30 7.92
CA ARG A 79 -5.84 -16.15 7.02
C ARG A 79 -4.66 -15.96 6.08
N SER A 80 -4.91 -15.40 4.90
CA SER A 80 -3.85 -15.07 3.94
C SER A 80 -2.87 -14.06 4.53
N ASN A 81 -1.58 -14.24 4.19
CA ASN A 81 -0.57 -13.21 4.44
C ASN A 81 -0.83 -12.02 3.51
N TRP A 82 -0.40 -10.83 3.93
CA TRP A 82 -0.49 -9.64 3.10
C TRP A 82 0.72 -8.74 3.35
N LYS A 83 0.98 -7.82 2.43
CA LYS A 83 2.07 -6.85 2.54
C LYS A 83 1.50 -5.47 2.82
N LYS A 84 2.03 -4.83 3.86
CA LYS A 84 1.71 -3.46 4.26
C LYS A 84 2.82 -2.55 3.73
N ALA A 85 2.46 -1.44 3.11
CA ALA A 85 3.37 -0.41 2.68
C ALA A 85 3.06 0.89 3.43
N TYR A 86 4.09 1.54 3.96
CA TYR A 86 4.08 2.93 4.41
C TYR A 86 4.77 3.74 3.32
N VAL A 87 4.04 4.66 2.73
CA VAL A 87 4.49 5.49 1.61
C VAL A 87 4.54 6.93 2.11
N LYS A 88 5.73 7.52 2.13
CA LYS A 88 5.94 8.91 2.50
C LYS A 88 5.81 9.77 1.25
N LEU A 89 4.91 10.74 1.27
CA LEU A 89 4.72 11.72 0.19
C LEU A 89 5.77 12.83 0.30
N ALA A 90 6.13 13.43 -0.83
CA ALA A 90 7.02 14.60 -0.87
C ALA A 90 6.30 15.85 -0.35
N GLU A 91 7.06 16.90 -0.01
CA GLU A 91 6.60 18.12 0.68
C GLU A 91 5.64 19.04 -0.11
N GLY A 92 5.06 18.58 -1.22
CA GLY A 92 4.03 19.30 -1.98
C GLY A 92 2.88 18.41 -2.44
N SER A 93 2.80 17.17 -1.94
CA SER A 93 1.67 16.28 -2.16
C SER A 93 1.07 15.93 -0.80
N SER A 94 -0.23 16.16 -0.66
CA SER A 94 -0.93 15.99 0.62
C SER A 94 -1.70 14.68 0.68
N VAL A 95 -1.87 14.16 1.89
CA VAL A 95 -2.71 12.97 2.13
C VAL A 95 -4.19 13.26 1.83
N GLU A 96 -4.65 14.51 1.96
CA GLU A 96 -6.01 14.93 1.60
C GLU A 96 -6.26 14.78 0.10
N GLU A 97 -5.33 15.25 -0.74
CA GLU A 97 -5.37 15.06 -2.21
C GLU A 97 -5.40 13.57 -2.57
N PHE A 98 -4.70 12.73 -1.80
CA PHE A 98 -4.69 11.28 -1.99
C PHE A 98 -6.05 10.63 -1.68
N PHE A 99 -6.80 11.13 -0.69
CA PHE A 99 -8.10 10.57 -0.31
C PHE A 99 -9.31 11.26 -0.97
N GLY A 100 -9.09 12.37 -1.68
CA GLY A 100 -10.12 13.07 -2.44
C GLY A 100 -11.19 13.74 -1.57
N ALA A 101 -10.79 14.29 -0.42
CA ALA A 101 -11.68 15.11 0.40
C ALA A 101 -11.48 16.59 0.02
N ASP A 102 -12.50 17.19 -0.57
CA ASP A 102 -12.59 18.64 -0.85
C ASP A 102 -12.81 19.46 0.44
#